data_AF-A0A9P9PLI7-F1
#
_entry.id   AF-A0A9P9PLI7-F1
#
_cell.length_a   1.000
_cell.length_b   1.000
_cell.length_c   1.000
_cell.angle_alpha   90.00
_cell.angle_beta   90.00
_cell.angle_gamma   90.00
#
_symmetry.space_group_name_H-M   'P 1'
#
loop_
_entity.id
_entity.type
_entity.pdbx_description
1 polymer ?
#
loop_
_entity_poly.entity_id
_entity_poly.type
_entity_poly.pdbx_seq_one_letter_code
_entity_poly.pdbx_strand_id
1 'polypeptide(L)'
;MQYERTLRLALIPTIVFFLLSIVSVALTTHYWILGDWVVPRGIRLTTGIDERTRLPKTDFTIVDFIDKETDVTIAAGCLCLSAAIVALIAYSTLRKPGMDTQLAAGKRRFWVLAVIVMTITGAAVSLASLVLHYTRKGDDDFGCISETLMMSGKLNTNKYCTREMAACNFQAAYLKGGDRSNASIACNETVVVKWLQLILVINALVVFALFSLQARTRRKTRDSRMIEQPVPKVA
;
A
#
# COMPACT_ATOMS: atom_id res chain seq x y z
N MET A 1 22.90 -22.18 15.12
CA MET A 1 23.87 -21.27 15.77
C MET A 1 23.89 -19.84 15.19
N GLN A 2 24.31 -19.54 13.96
CA GLN A 2 24.21 -18.15 13.40
C GLN A 2 22.91 -17.87 12.62
N TYR A 3 22.50 -18.78 11.73
CA TYR A 3 21.29 -18.65 10.92
C TYR A 3 19.99 -18.60 11.74
N GLU A 4 19.94 -19.28 12.90
CA GLU A 4 18.81 -19.18 13.85
C GLU A 4 18.74 -17.82 14.52
N ARG A 5 19.89 -17.20 14.79
CA ARG A 5 19.95 -15.85 15.35
C ARG A 5 19.44 -14.84 14.32
N THR A 6 19.83 -14.98 13.06
CA THR A 6 19.28 -14.18 11.94
C THR A 6 17.78 -14.40 11.77
N LEU A 7 17.31 -15.65 11.87
CA LEU A 7 15.89 -15.98 11.79
C LEU A 7 15.11 -15.34 12.95
N ARG A 8 15.61 -15.44 14.19
CA ARG A 8 14.99 -14.78 15.36
C ARG A 8 14.96 -13.26 15.21
N LEU A 9 16.01 -12.65 14.66
CA LEU A 9 16.06 -11.22 14.41
C LEU A 9 15.03 -10.80 13.35
N ALA A 10 14.74 -11.66 12.37
CA ALA A 10 13.72 -11.42 11.35
C ALA A 10 12.28 -11.39 11.90
N LEU A 11 12.03 -11.92 13.11
CA LEU A 11 10.68 -11.96 13.68
C LEU A 11 10.12 -10.56 13.95
N ILE A 12 10.93 -9.69 14.56
CA ILE A 12 10.52 -8.32 14.92
C ILE A 12 10.06 -7.52 13.68
N PRO A 13 10.87 -7.35 12.62
CA PRO A 13 10.42 -6.63 11.44
C PRO A 13 9.24 -7.32 10.76
N THR A 14 9.14 -8.65 10.80
CA THR A 14 7.98 -9.38 10.25
C THR A 14 6.67 -9.05 10.99
N ILE A 15 6.69 -8.99 12.33
CA ILE A 15 5.51 -8.61 13.13
C ILE A 15 5.13 -7.15 12.87
N VAL A 16 6.12 -6.25 12.86
CA VAL A 16 5.88 -4.84 12.55
C VAL A 16 5.31 -4.68 11.14
N PHE A 17 5.85 -5.43 10.17
CA PHE A 17 5.37 -5.42 8.78
C PHE A 17 3.92 -5.88 8.68
N PHE A 18 3.54 -6.91 9.45
CA PHE A 18 2.16 -7.38 9.55
C PHE A 18 1.23 -6.32 10.13
N LEU A 19 1.57 -5.73 11.28
CA LEU A 19 0.75 -4.71 11.94
C LEU A 19 0.58 -3.48 11.06
N LEU A 20 1.67 -2.98 10.47
CA LEU A 20 1.61 -1.84 9.55
C LEU A 20 0.76 -2.15 8.32
N SER A 21 0.84 -3.37 7.78
CA SER A 21 0.01 -3.76 6.63
C SER A 21 -1.48 -3.78 6.98
N ILE A 22 -1.86 -4.25 8.18
CA ILE A 22 -3.25 -4.18 8.66
C ILE A 22 -3.71 -2.73 8.77
N VAL A 23 -2.89 -1.88 9.41
CA VAL A 23 -3.22 -0.45 9.56
C VAL A 23 -3.36 0.20 8.19
N SER A 24 -2.48 -0.11 7.23
CA SER A 24 -2.58 0.34 5.84
C SER A 24 -3.93 0.01 5.25
N VAL A 25 -4.32 -1.27 5.28
CA VAL A 25 -5.56 -1.74 4.66
C VAL A 25 -6.78 -1.14 5.34
N ALA A 26 -6.77 -1.03 6.67
CA ALA A 26 -7.85 -0.42 7.43
C ALA A 26 -8.04 1.07 7.08
N LEU A 27 -6.95 1.85 7.07
CA LEU A 27 -6.99 3.25 6.68
C LEU A 27 -7.40 3.42 5.21
N THR A 28 -6.87 2.59 4.31
CA THR A 28 -7.24 2.59 2.90
C THR A 28 -8.73 2.34 2.69
N THR A 29 -9.26 1.35 3.39
CA THR A 29 -10.68 1.02 3.32
C THR A 29 -11.53 2.17 3.89
N HIS A 30 -11.11 2.75 5.00
CA HIS A 30 -11.86 3.81 5.66
C HIS A 30 -11.91 5.10 4.82
N TYR A 31 -10.78 5.61 4.33
CA TYR A 31 -10.81 6.82 3.49
C TYR A 31 -11.51 6.57 2.16
N TRP A 32 -11.49 5.34 1.63
CA TRP A 32 -12.23 4.97 0.43
C TRP A 32 -13.73 5.07 0.67
N ILE A 33 -14.22 4.52 1.78
CA ILE A 33 -15.63 4.65 2.19
C ILE A 33 -16.00 6.11 2.36
N LEU A 34 -15.18 6.90 3.05
CA LEU A 34 -15.43 8.32 3.26
C LEU A 34 -15.52 9.08 1.93
N GLY A 35 -14.56 8.88 1.04
CA GLY A 35 -14.51 9.59 -0.24
C GLY A 35 -15.64 9.21 -1.20
N ASP A 36 -16.08 7.94 -1.20
CA ASP A 36 -17.06 7.45 -2.18
C ASP A 36 -18.50 7.58 -1.72
N TRP A 37 -18.76 7.38 -0.43
CA TRP A 37 -20.12 7.23 0.08
C TRP A 37 -20.55 8.35 1.03
N VAL A 38 -19.60 8.99 1.71
CA VAL A 38 -19.92 9.99 2.75
C VAL A 38 -19.73 11.41 2.25
N VAL A 39 -18.61 11.71 1.60
CA VAL A 39 -18.29 13.05 1.13
C VAL A 39 -18.98 13.32 -0.21
N PRO A 40 -19.76 14.41 -0.35
CA PRO A 40 -20.43 14.74 -1.60
C PRO A 40 -19.41 15.09 -2.70
N ARG A 41 -19.56 14.44 -3.85
CA ARG A 41 -18.70 14.66 -5.03
C ARG A 41 -19.11 15.86 -5.88
N GLY A 42 -20.39 16.21 -5.86
CA GLY A 42 -20.95 17.32 -6.63
C GLY A 42 -20.97 18.61 -5.82
N ILE A 43 -20.20 19.61 -6.26
CA ILE A 43 -20.09 20.92 -5.61
C ILE A 43 -20.56 22.00 -6.59
N ARG A 44 -21.42 22.90 -6.11
CA ARG A 44 -21.85 24.07 -6.90
C ARG A 44 -20.85 25.20 -6.70
N LEU A 45 -20.19 25.60 -7.78
CA LEU A 45 -19.25 26.70 -7.79
C LEU A 45 -19.85 27.92 -8.50
N THR A 46 -19.64 29.10 -7.94
CA THR A 46 -19.99 30.35 -8.61
C THR A 46 -18.85 30.76 -9.52
N THR A 47 -19.01 30.60 -10.83
CA THR A 47 -17.96 30.84 -11.83
C THR A 47 -17.98 32.25 -12.43
N GLY A 48 -19.02 33.03 -12.15
CA GLY A 48 -19.14 34.41 -12.59
C GLY A 48 -20.51 34.99 -12.32
N ILE A 49 -20.80 36.14 -12.93
CA ILE A 49 -22.13 36.75 -12.95
C ILE A 49 -22.64 36.64 -14.39
N ASP A 50 -23.84 36.10 -14.58
CA ASP A 50 -24.48 36.07 -15.89
C ASP A 50 -24.81 37.51 -16.31
N GLU A 51 -24.21 37.99 -17.39
CA GLU A 51 -24.38 39.37 -17.87
C GLU A 51 -25.83 39.70 -18.21
N ARG A 52 -26.64 38.68 -18.55
CA ARG A 52 -28.02 38.86 -18.99
C ARG A 52 -29.01 38.94 -17.83
N THR A 53 -28.81 38.13 -16.80
CA THR A 53 -29.71 38.08 -15.62
C THR A 53 -29.15 38.82 -14.40
N ARG A 54 -27.87 39.25 -14.45
CA ARG A 54 -27.08 39.81 -13.32
C ARG A 54 -27.04 38.91 -12.08
N LEU A 55 -27.38 37.63 -12.22
CA LEU A 55 -27.33 36.64 -11.14
C LEU A 55 -26.00 35.88 -11.17
N PRO A 56 -25.52 35.37 -10.02
CA PRO A 56 -24.34 34.51 -9.98
C PRO A 56 -24.58 33.25 -10.83
N LYS A 57 -23.71 33.04 -11.83
CA LYS A 57 -23.69 31.83 -12.64
C LYS A 57 -23.08 30.71 -11.80
N THR A 58 -23.86 29.69 -11.54
CA THR A 58 -23.40 28.48 -10.84
C THR A 58 -23.08 27.39 -11.86
N ASP A 59 -21.85 26.90 -11.84
CA ASP A 59 -21.42 25.68 -12.51
C ASP A 59 -21.52 24.50 -11.53
N PHE A 60 -21.95 23.34 -12.03
CA PHE A 60 -21.95 22.12 -11.25
C PHE A 60 -20.65 21.37 -11.50
N THR A 61 -19.78 21.39 -10.50
CA THR A 61 -18.48 20.71 -10.58
C THR A 61 -18.57 19.35 -9.92
N ILE A 62 -18.23 18.29 -10.66
CA ILE A 62 -18.23 16.91 -10.15
C ILE A 62 -16.78 16.48 -9.96
N VAL A 63 -16.45 15.97 -8.78
CA VAL A 63 -15.14 15.37 -8.50
C VAL A 63 -15.21 13.88 -8.80
N ASP A 64 -14.46 13.45 -9.82
CA ASP A 64 -14.25 12.06 -10.16
C ASP A 64 -12.86 11.60 -9.71
N PHE A 65 -12.82 10.47 -9.01
CA PHE A 65 -11.55 9.92 -8.54
C PHE A 65 -10.85 9.11 -9.62
N ILE A 66 -9.53 9.22 -9.70
CA ILE A 66 -8.72 8.41 -10.61
C ILE A 66 -8.57 6.99 -10.04
N ASP A 67 -9.34 6.04 -10.56
CA ASP A 67 -9.38 4.65 -10.08
C ASP A 67 -8.02 3.97 -10.03
N LYS A 68 -7.17 4.22 -11.04
CA LYS A 68 -5.85 3.57 -11.17
C LYS A 68 -4.95 3.78 -9.94
N GLU A 69 -5.01 4.94 -9.30
CA GLU A 69 -4.20 5.22 -8.10
C GLU A 69 -4.75 4.50 -6.87
N THR A 70 -6.07 4.45 -6.76
CA THR A 70 -6.78 3.76 -5.67
C THR A 70 -6.61 2.24 -5.77
N ASP A 71 -6.79 1.66 -6.95
CA ASP A 71 -6.65 0.22 -7.18
C ASP A 71 -5.25 -0.29 -6.85
N VAL A 72 -4.22 0.47 -7.25
CA VAL A 72 -2.83 0.12 -6.98
C VAL A 72 -2.51 0.28 -5.49
N THR A 73 -3.09 1.28 -4.82
CA THR A 73 -2.97 1.44 -3.36
C THR A 73 -3.58 0.26 -2.60
N ILE A 74 -4.78 -0.18 -2.99
CA ILE A 74 -5.45 -1.34 -2.40
C ILE A 74 -4.64 -2.61 -2.66
N ALA A 75 -4.19 -2.81 -3.90
CA ALA A 75 -3.35 -3.95 -4.28
C ALA A 75 -2.05 -3.98 -3.47
N ALA A 76 -1.39 -2.82 -3.28
CA ALA A 76 -0.19 -2.70 -2.45
C ALA A 76 -0.45 -3.17 -1.01
N GLY A 77 -1.51 -2.67 -0.37
CA GLY A 77 -1.89 -3.06 0.99
C GLY A 77 -2.14 -4.58 1.12
N CYS A 78 -2.92 -5.16 0.21
CA CYS A 78 -3.23 -6.59 0.20
C CYS A 78 -2.00 -7.47 -0.04
N LEU A 79 -1.10 -7.06 -0.95
CA LEU A 79 0.12 -7.81 -1.26
C LEU A 79 1.14 -7.71 -0.14
N CYS A 80 1.31 -6.55 0.49
CA CYS A 80 2.15 -6.38 1.69
C CYS A 80 1.63 -7.22 2.86
N LEU A 81 0.31 -7.22 3.11
CA LEU A 81 -0.30 -8.07 4.13
C LEU A 81 -0.07 -9.55 3.86
N SER A 82 -0.28 -9.99 2.63
CA SER A 82 -0.04 -11.37 2.20
C SER A 82 1.44 -11.76 2.37
N ALA A 83 2.36 -10.87 2.00
CA ALA A 83 3.79 -11.07 2.19
C ALA A 83 4.16 -11.21 3.68
N ALA A 84 3.55 -10.40 4.55
CA ALA A 84 3.76 -10.47 6.00
C ALA A 84 3.25 -11.79 6.59
N ILE A 85 2.06 -12.24 6.19
CA ILE A 85 1.51 -13.55 6.60
C ILE A 85 2.42 -14.69 6.15
N VAL A 86 2.84 -14.68 4.88
CA VAL A 86 3.77 -15.68 4.34
C VAL A 86 5.10 -15.67 5.10
N ALA A 87 5.62 -14.50 5.46
CA ALA A 87 6.84 -14.38 6.26
C ALA A 87 6.69 -14.94 7.68
N LEU A 88 5.54 -14.76 8.33
CA LEU A 88 5.24 -15.38 9.64
C LEU A 88 5.17 -16.91 9.54
N ILE A 89 4.50 -17.43 8.51
CA ILE A 89 4.39 -18.88 8.29
C ILE A 89 5.77 -19.46 7.93
N ALA A 90 6.55 -18.76 7.10
CA ALA A 90 7.91 -19.16 6.75
C ALA A 90 8.81 -19.18 7.98
N TYR A 91 8.73 -18.17 8.86
CA TYR A 91 9.48 -18.13 10.12
C TYR A 91 9.16 -19.35 10.99
N SER A 92 7.88 -19.62 11.22
CA SER A 92 7.45 -20.76 12.06
C SER A 92 7.86 -22.10 11.45
N THR A 93 7.78 -22.24 10.13
CA THR A 93 8.11 -23.48 9.43
C THR A 93 9.62 -23.71 9.35
N LEU A 94 10.41 -22.69 9.06
CA LEU A 94 11.88 -22.79 8.93
C LEU A 94 12.59 -23.09 10.26
N ARG A 95 11.93 -22.82 11.40
CA ARG A 95 12.41 -23.10 12.75
C ARG A 95 12.21 -24.56 13.18
N LYS A 96 11.33 -25.32 12.52
CA LYS A 96 11.02 -26.71 12.93
C LYS A 96 12.29 -27.59 12.88
N PRO A 97 12.51 -28.45 13.89
CA PRO A 97 13.63 -29.40 13.87
C PRO A 97 13.48 -30.34 12.67
N GLY A 98 14.61 -30.74 12.06
CA GLY A 98 14.60 -31.60 10.86
C GLY A 98 14.47 -30.86 9.52
N MET A 99 14.22 -29.55 9.52
CA MET A 99 14.21 -28.73 8.29
C MET A 99 15.58 -28.59 7.61
N ASP A 100 16.65 -29.04 8.27
CA ASP A 100 18.01 -29.08 7.71
C ASP A 100 18.32 -30.37 6.92
N THR A 101 17.46 -31.38 7.02
CA THR A 101 17.62 -32.65 6.30
C THR A 101 17.50 -32.45 4.79
N GLN A 102 18.12 -33.35 4.01
CA GLN A 102 18.02 -33.31 2.54
C GLN A 102 16.57 -33.51 2.06
N LEU A 103 15.80 -34.36 2.74
CA LEU A 103 14.38 -34.61 2.48
C LEU A 103 13.53 -33.33 2.59
N ALA A 104 13.91 -32.40 3.48
CA ALA A 104 13.23 -31.12 3.68
C ALA A 104 13.76 -29.98 2.78
N ALA A 105 14.74 -30.24 1.90
CA ALA A 105 15.40 -29.20 1.12
C ALA A 105 14.43 -28.45 0.18
N GLY A 106 13.46 -29.15 -0.42
CA GLY A 106 12.43 -28.55 -1.27
C GLY A 106 11.53 -27.58 -0.50
N LYS A 107 10.98 -28.03 0.63
CA LYS A 107 10.14 -27.20 1.54
C LYS A 107 10.89 -25.96 2.00
N ARG A 108 12.17 -26.10 2.37
CA ARG A 108 13.01 -24.97 2.77
C ARG A 108 13.17 -23.93 1.65
N ARG A 109 13.48 -24.38 0.43
CA ARG A 109 13.64 -23.48 -0.73
C ARG A 109 12.32 -22.77 -1.05
N PHE A 110 11.21 -23.49 -1.01
CA PHE A 110 9.88 -22.94 -1.23
C PHE A 110 9.59 -21.78 -0.27
N TRP A 111 9.71 -21.99 1.05
CA TRP A 111 9.39 -20.94 2.03
C TRP A 111 10.29 -19.71 1.93
N VAL A 112 11.59 -19.91 1.68
CA VAL A 112 12.52 -18.78 1.48
C VAL A 112 12.17 -18.03 0.20
N LEU A 113 11.94 -18.73 -0.92
CA LEU A 113 11.59 -18.10 -2.20
C LEU A 113 10.24 -17.41 -2.14
N ALA A 114 9.25 -18.00 -1.47
CA ALA A 114 7.93 -17.41 -1.29
C ALA A 114 8.02 -16.06 -0.58
N VAL A 115 8.77 -15.97 0.53
CA VAL A 115 8.99 -14.68 1.23
C VAL A 115 9.69 -13.68 0.33
N ILE A 116 10.74 -14.10 -0.37
CA ILE A 116 11.51 -13.24 -1.28
C ILE A 116 10.62 -12.67 -2.39
N VAL A 117 9.87 -13.51 -3.09
CA VAL A 117 9.00 -13.09 -4.19
C VAL A 117 7.90 -12.17 -3.66
N MET A 118 7.21 -12.55 -2.59
CA MET A 118 6.10 -11.76 -2.05
C MET A 118 6.54 -10.39 -1.52
N THR A 119 7.70 -10.31 -0.86
CA THR A 119 8.24 -9.03 -0.37
C THR A 119 8.69 -8.11 -1.51
N ILE A 120 9.31 -8.65 -2.57
CA ILE A 120 9.65 -7.86 -3.76
C ILE A 120 8.39 -7.38 -4.47
N THR A 121 7.41 -8.25 -4.68
CA THR A 121 6.15 -7.89 -5.34
C THR A 121 5.40 -6.82 -4.53
N GLY A 122 5.29 -6.98 -3.20
CA GLY A 122 4.68 -5.97 -2.34
C GLY A 122 5.40 -4.63 -2.38
N ALA A 123 6.74 -4.64 -2.35
CA ALA A 123 7.55 -3.42 -2.47
C ALA A 123 7.38 -2.74 -3.85
N ALA A 124 7.35 -3.51 -4.94
CA ALA A 124 7.17 -2.99 -6.28
C ALA A 124 5.79 -2.34 -6.48
N VAL A 125 4.72 -2.97 -5.98
CA VAL A 125 3.36 -2.42 -6.10
C VAL A 125 3.19 -1.20 -5.18
N SER A 126 3.77 -1.21 -3.98
CA SER A 126 3.78 -0.03 -3.09
C SER A 126 4.53 1.15 -3.73
N LEU A 127 5.65 0.89 -4.40
CA LEU A 127 6.36 1.93 -5.16
C LEU A 127 5.54 2.43 -6.36
N ALA A 128 4.88 1.52 -7.09
CA ALA A 128 4.00 1.89 -8.19
C ALA A 128 2.85 2.79 -7.73
N SER A 129 2.29 2.53 -6.55
CA SER A 129 1.28 3.38 -5.92
C SER A 129 1.80 4.79 -5.68
N LEU A 130 2.99 4.93 -5.08
CA LEU A 130 3.63 6.23 -4.87
C LEU A 130 3.91 6.97 -6.18
N VAL A 131 4.41 6.26 -7.19
CA VAL A 131 4.67 6.86 -8.51
C VAL A 131 3.38 7.33 -9.17
N LEU A 132 2.32 6.53 -9.14
CA LEU A 132 1.01 6.91 -9.69
C LEU A 132 0.43 8.13 -8.98
N HIS A 133 0.58 8.19 -7.67
CA HIS A 133 0.14 9.33 -6.87
C HIS A 133 0.74 10.67 -7.37
N TYR A 134 2.05 10.70 -7.65
CA TYR A 134 2.71 11.92 -8.14
C TYR A 134 2.55 12.15 -9.64
N THR A 135 2.49 11.09 -10.45
CA THR A 135 2.38 11.21 -11.92
C THR A 135 0.96 11.51 -12.40
N ARG A 136 -0.06 11.25 -11.59
CA ARG A 136 -1.46 11.55 -11.88
C ARG A 136 -1.92 12.90 -11.34
N LYS A 137 -1.01 13.70 -10.79
CA LYS A 137 -1.32 15.08 -10.40
C LYS A 137 -1.66 15.90 -11.66
N GLY A 138 -2.83 16.51 -11.66
CA GLY A 138 -3.27 17.40 -12.73
C GLY A 138 -2.62 18.79 -12.67
N ASP A 139 -2.89 19.56 -13.70
CA ASP A 139 -2.32 20.88 -13.98
C ASP A 139 -3.09 22.04 -13.34
N ASP A 140 -4.31 21.81 -12.85
CA ASP A 140 -5.05 22.83 -12.11
C ASP A 140 -4.38 23.23 -10.79
N ASP A 141 -4.77 24.40 -10.26
CA ASP A 141 -4.36 24.91 -8.93
C ASP A 141 -4.58 23.92 -7.77
N PHE A 142 -5.54 23.00 -7.93
CA PHE A 142 -5.87 21.98 -6.92
C PHE A 142 -5.18 20.62 -7.17
N GLY A 143 -4.41 20.49 -8.25
CA GLY A 143 -3.73 19.25 -8.65
C GLY A 143 -4.65 18.22 -9.34
N CYS A 144 -5.72 18.69 -9.98
CA CYS A 144 -6.69 17.88 -10.71
C CYS A 144 -6.69 18.23 -12.20
N ILE A 145 -7.24 17.35 -13.03
CA ILE A 145 -7.45 17.60 -14.46
C ILE A 145 -8.91 18.02 -14.64
N SER A 146 -9.16 19.19 -15.21
CA SER A 146 -10.52 19.68 -15.49
C SER A 146 -10.94 19.43 -16.92
N GLU A 147 -12.17 18.93 -17.09
CA GLU A 147 -12.84 18.84 -18.37
C GLU A 147 -14.21 19.52 -18.26
N THR A 148 -14.47 20.52 -19.11
CA THR A 148 -15.75 21.22 -19.16
C THR A 148 -16.61 20.63 -20.26
N LEU A 149 -17.77 20.09 -19.87
CA LEU A 149 -18.69 19.42 -20.79
C LEU A 149 -20.07 20.10 -20.71
N MET A 150 -20.68 20.32 -21.87
CA MET A 150 -22.03 20.84 -21.96
C MET A 150 -23.02 19.68 -21.86
N MET A 151 -23.68 19.53 -20.70
CA MET A 151 -24.70 18.50 -20.49
C MET A 151 -26.06 19.13 -20.20
N SER A 152 -27.08 18.74 -20.98
CA SER A 152 -28.46 19.24 -20.83
C SER A 152 -28.56 20.78 -20.84
N GLY A 153 -27.80 21.43 -21.73
CA GLY A 153 -27.83 22.90 -21.89
C GLY A 153 -27.16 23.70 -20.77
N LYS A 154 -26.52 23.04 -19.78
CA LYS A 154 -25.69 23.66 -18.75
C LYS A 154 -24.24 23.22 -18.90
N LEU A 155 -23.32 24.13 -18.58
CA LEU A 155 -21.91 23.78 -18.43
C LEU A 155 -21.75 23.05 -17.10
N ASN A 156 -21.16 21.85 -17.15
CA ASN A 156 -20.71 21.10 -15.99
C ASN A 156 -19.20 20.90 -16.12
N THR A 157 -18.48 21.11 -15.02
CA THR A 157 -17.04 20.85 -14.96
C THR A 157 -16.79 19.52 -14.25
N ASN A 158 -16.20 18.54 -14.94
CA ASN A 158 -15.71 17.33 -14.30
C ASN A 158 -14.24 17.54 -13.91
N LYS A 159 -13.91 17.30 -12.64
CA LYS A 159 -12.55 17.33 -12.12
C LYS A 159 -12.09 15.92 -11.80
N TYR A 160 -11.11 15.43 -12.56
CA TYR A 160 -10.47 14.16 -12.31
C TYR A 160 -9.28 14.35 -11.36
N CYS A 161 -9.39 13.84 -10.14
CA CYS A 161 -8.43 14.03 -9.06
C CYS A 161 -7.98 12.71 -8.47
N THR A 162 -6.76 12.65 -7.93
CA THR A 162 -6.46 11.61 -6.92
C THR A 162 -7.24 11.90 -5.65
N ARG A 163 -7.48 10.88 -4.82
CA ARG A 163 -8.27 11.04 -3.58
C ARG A 163 -7.66 12.05 -2.62
N GLU A 164 -6.33 12.12 -2.55
CA GLU A 164 -5.64 13.15 -1.76
C GLU A 164 -5.89 14.55 -2.30
N MET A 165 -5.69 14.79 -3.60
CA MET A 165 -5.84 16.13 -4.19
C MET A 165 -7.30 16.61 -4.08
N ALA A 166 -8.25 15.71 -4.27
CA ALA A 166 -9.66 15.98 -4.05
C ALA A 166 -9.94 16.36 -2.59
N ALA A 167 -9.62 15.50 -1.63
CA ALA A 167 -9.97 15.69 -0.22
C ALA A 167 -9.19 16.83 0.44
N CYS A 168 -7.89 16.93 0.18
CA CYS A 168 -6.98 17.88 0.82
C CYS A 168 -7.02 19.28 0.19
N ASN A 169 -7.19 19.39 -1.13
CA ASN A 169 -7.13 20.68 -1.82
C ASN A 169 -8.52 21.16 -2.22
N PHE A 170 -9.19 20.45 -3.13
CA PHE A 170 -10.43 20.95 -3.74
C PHE A 170 -11.60 20.95 -2.75
N GLN A 171 -11.96 19.79 -2.19
CA GLN A 171 -13.09 19.62 -1.29
C GLN A 171 -12.91 20.41 0.02
N ALA A 172 -11.68 20.53 0.52
CA ALA A 172 -11.37 21.32 1.71
C ALA A 172 -11.73 22.81 1.57
N ALA A 173 -11.67 23.35 0.34
CA ALA A 173 -11.98 24.75 0.06
C ALA A 173 -13.49 25.03 -0.06
N TYR A 174 -14.26 24.07 -0.57
CA TYR A 174 -15.65 24.30 -0.98
C TYR A 174 -16.71 23.60 -0.12
N LEU A 175 -16.36 22.53 0.60
CA LEU A 175 -17.29 21.87 1.52
C LEU A 175 -17.45 22.65 2.82
N LYS A 176 -18.61 22.50 3.46
CA LYS A 176 -18.97 23.17 4.73
C LYS A 176 -19.49 22.15 5.73
N GLY A 177 -19.44 22.50 7.02
CA GLY A 177 -20.02 21.68 8.10
C GLY A 177 -19.40 20.28 8.20
N GLY A 178 -20.26 19.27 8.41
CA GLY A 178 -19.85 17.88 8.59
C GLY A 178 -19.10 17.30 7.38
N ASP A 179 -19.48 17.69 6.16
CA ASP A 179 -18.84 17.20 4.93
C ASP A 179 -17.37 17.64 4.84
N ARG A 180 -17.07 18.86 5.31
CA ARG A 180 -15.68 19.35 5.40
C ARG A 180 -14.88 18.57 6.44
N SER A 181 -15.48 18.22 7.57
CA SER A 181 -14.83 17.40 8.59
C SER A 181 -14.50 16.01 8.04
N ASN A 182 -15.45 15.37 7.35
CA ASN A 182 -15.25 14.05 6.75
C ASN A 182 -14.18 14.09 5.64
N ALA A 183 -14.18 15.13 4.80
CA ALA A 183 -13.13 15.34 3.80
C ALA A 183 -11.75 15.57 4.44
N SER A 184 -11.67 16.30 5.56
CA SER A 184 -10.41 16.49 6.30
C SER A 184 -9.88 15.18 6.90
N ILE A 185 -10.77 14.31 7.40
CA ILE A 185 -10.39 12.98 7.89
C ILE A 185 -9.85 12.15 6.73
N ALA A 186 -10.58 12.07 5.61
CA ALA A 186 -10.14 11.36 4.42
C ALA A 186 -8.80 11.87 3.88
N CYS A 187 -8.58 13.19 3.91
CA CYS A 187 -7.29 13.81 3.56
C CYS A 187 -6.16 13.30 4.45
N ASN A 188 -6.32 13.39 5.77
CA ASN A 188 -5.30 12.95 6.73
C ASN A 188 -4.98 11.46 6.57
N GLU A 189 -6.00 10.62 6.41
CA GLU A 189 -5.83 9.18 6.22
C GLU A 189 -5.11 8.86 4.91
N THR A 190 -5.45 9.54 3.82
CA THR A 190 -4.79 9.33 2.52
C THR A 190 -3.31 9.72 2.59
N VAL A 191 -2.99 10.86 3.22
CA VAL A 191 -1.61 11.31 3.44
C VAL A 191 -0.84 10.30 4.30
N VAL A 192 -1.45 9.80 5.38
CA VAL A 192 -0.84 8.80 6.25
C VAL A 192 -0.57 7.50 5.48
N VAL A 193 -1.53 7.01 4.69
CA VAL A 193 -1.37 5.79 3.88
C VAL A 193 -0.23 5.95 2.88
N LYS A 194 -0.09 7.11 2.23
CA LYS A 194 1.04 7.39 1.33
C LYS A 194 2.38 7.22 2.04
N TRP A 195 2.56 7.83 3.21
CA TRP A 195 3.81 7.66 3.96
C TRP A 195 4.00 6.23 4.47
N LEU A 196 2.91 5.57 4.82
CA LEU A 196 2.94 4.19 5.27
C LEU A 196 3.35 3.23 4.15
N GLN A 197 2.98 3.49 2.88
CA GLN A 197 3.49 2.74 1.73
C GLN A 197 5.02 2.81 1.64
N LEU A 198 5.63 3.98 1.88
CA LEU A 198 7.09 4.12 1.90
C LEU A 198 7.71 3.29 3.04
N ILE A 199 7.11 3.33 4.23
CA ILE A 199 7.56 2.53 5.38
C ILE A 199 7.42 1.03 5.08
N LEU A 200 6.34 0.61 4.44
CA LEU A 200 6.12 -0.78 4.02
C LEU A 200 7.16 -1.24 3.00
N VAL A 201 7.57 -0.40 2.05
CA VAL A 201 8.67 -0.69 1.11
C VAL A 201 9.96 -0.96 1.88
N ILE A 202 10.34 -0.07 2.79
CA ILE A 202 11.57 -0.21 3.58
C ILE A 202 11.51 -1.50 4.42
N ASN A 203 10.39 -1.77 5.09
CA ASN A 203 10.24 -2.94 5.93
C ASN A 203 10.25 -4.24 5.09
N ALA A 204 9.60 -4.25 3.93
CA ALA A 204 9.66 -5.37 2.99
C ALA A 204 11.09 -5.68 2.55
N LEU A 205 11.90 -4.65 2.25
CA LEU A 205 13.32 -4.81 1.91
C LEU A 205 14.16 -5.35 3.08
N VAL A 206 13.87 -4.93 4.31
CA VAL A 206 14.53 -5.47 5.52
C VAL A 206 14.18 -6.94 5.70
N VAL A 207 12.90 -7.33 5.60
CA VAL A 207 12.47 -8.73 5.68
C VAL A 207 13.12 -9.56 4.57
N PHE A 208 13.10 -9.06 3.33
CA PHE A 208 13.80 -9.68 2.20
C PHE A 208 15.29 -9.91 2.50
N ALA A 209 15.99 -8.90 3.01
CA ALA A 209 17.43 -8.98 3.30
C ALA A 209 17.72 -10.01 4.39
N LEU A 210 16.91 -10.06 5.46
CA LEU A 210 17.10 -10.97 6.58
C LEU A 210 16.82 -12.44 6.18
N PHE A 211 15.77 -12.70 5.41
CA PHE A 211 15.50 -14.04 4.88
C PHE A 211 16.55 -14.48 3.85
N SER A 212 17.03 -13.56 3.01
CA SER A 212 18.12 -13.81 2.06
C SER A 212 19.43 -14.12 2.78
N LEU A 213 19.75 -13.38 3.84
CA LEU A 213 20.93 -13.61 4.67
C LEU A 213 20.84 -14.95 5.42
N GLN A 214 19.66 -15.28 5.95
CA GLN A 214 19.40 -16.58 6.56
C GLN A 214 19.61 -17.73 5.56
N ALA A 215 19.13 -17.57 4.34
CA ALA A 215 19.33 -18.57 3.28
C ALA A 215 20.81 -18.70 2.90
N ARG A 216 21.54 -17.58 2.78
CA ARG A 216 22.97 -17.54 2.44
C ARG A 216 23.82 -18.19 3.52
N THR A 217 23.61 -17.83 4.79
CA THR A 217 24.34 -18.39 5.94
C THR A 217 24.07 -19.89 6.10
N ARG A 218 22.82 -20.32 5.86
CA ARG A 218 22.45 -21.74 5.89
C ARG A 218 23.06 -22.56 4.75
N ARG A 219 23.29 -21.96 3.57
CA ARG A 219 24.06 -22.58 2.48
C ARG A 219 25.54 -22.73 2.85
N LYS A 220 26.17 -21.68 3.38
CA LYS A 220 27.60 -21.71 3.75
C LYS A 220 27.94 -22.69 4.88
N THR A 221 27.02 -22.90 5.82
CA THR A 221 27.22 -23.79 6.98
C THR A 221 26.72 -25.23 6.73
N ARG A 222 26.47 -25.60 5.46
CA ARG A 222 25.98 -26.93 5.09
C ARG A 222 27.07 -27.99 5.22
N ASP A 223 28.27 -27.71 4.73
CA ASP A 223 29.36 -28.68 4.64
C ASP A 223 29.88 -29.05 6.03
N SER A 224 29.92 -28.09 6.96
CA SER A 224 30.28 -28.28 8.36
C SER A 224 29.33 -29.25 9.09
N ARG A 225 28.04 -29.28 8.71
CA ARG A 225 27.01 -30.10 9.38
C ARG A 225 26.88 -31.51 8.84
N MET A 226 27.32 -31.75 7.60
CA MET A 226 27.35 -33.11 7.05
C MET A 226 28.47 -33.96 7.65
N ILE A 227 29.50 -33.32 8.21
CA ILE A 227 30.62 -33.98 8.89
C ILE A 227 30.25 -34.39 10.33
N GLU A 228 29.32 -33.69 10.96
CA GLU A 228 28.98 -33.83 12.39
C GLU A 228 27.84 -34.83 12.66
N GLN A 229 27.29 -35.49 11.63
CA GLN A 229 26.37 -36.61 11.83
C GLN A 229 27.19 -37.89 12.07
N PRO A 230 27.23 -38.45 13.30
CA PRO A 230 27.84 -39.76 13.49
C PRO A 230 27.06 -40.77 12.65
N VAL A 231 27.76 -41.44 11.75
CA VAL A 231 27.27 -42.63 11.06
C VAL A 231 26.76 -43.57 12.16
N PRO A 232 25.49 -44.01 12.14
CA PRO A 232 25.04 -45.00 13.11
C PRO A 232 25.94 -46.22 12.92
N LYS A 233 26.71 -46.55 13.97
CA LYS A 233 27.41 -47.83 14.03
C LYS A 233 26.32 -48.89 13.98
N VAL A 234 26.19 -49.52 12.82
CA VAL A 234 25.38 -50.72 12.66
C VAL A 234 26.05 -51.77 13.55
N ALA A 235 25.39 -52.08 14.66
CA ALA A 235 25.72 -53.21 15.51
C ALA A 235 25.06 -54.47 14.95
#